data_AF-A0A9E6V351-F1
#
_entry.id   AF-A0A9E6V351-F1
#
_cell.length_a   1.000
_cell.length_b   1.000
_cell.length_c   1.000
_cell.angle_alpha   90.00
_cell.angle_beta   90.00
_cell.angle_gamma   90.00
#
_symmetry.space_group_name_H-M   'P 1'
#
loop_
_entity.id
_entity.type
_entity.pdbx_description
1 polymer ?
#
loop_
_entity_poly.entity_id
_entity_poly.type
_entity_poly.pdbx_seq_one_letter_code
_entity_poly.pdbx_strand_id
1 'polypeptide(L)' 'MITLEMAIAKIKQLPLEQRNEVIKFIEFLEFKAGNIDIISQQTKATKNYPLRGKPITIASDFDEPMPELWEALAE' A
#
# COMPACT_ATOMS: atom_id res chain seq x y z
N MET A 1 -2.43 -23.55 22.00
CA MET A 1 -1.20 -23.02 21.37
C MET A 1 -0.85 -23.98 20.25
N ILE A 2 -0.76 -23.52 19.00
CA ILE A 2 -0.31 -24.38 17.90
C ILE A 2 1.22 -24.28 17.90
N THR A 3 1.92 -25.40 18.10
CA THR A 3 3.39 -25.43 18.01
C THR A 3 3.82 -25.61 16.55
N LEU A 4 5.02 -25.13 16.22
CA LEU A 4 5.60 -25.26 14.88
C LEU A 4 5.63 -26.72 14.41
N GLU A 5 5.97 -27.64 15.30
CA GLU A 5 5.99 -29.08 15.03
C GLU A 5 4.62 -29.61 14.63
N MET A 6 3.56 -29.16 15.30
CA MET A 6 2.19 -29.57 15.02
C MET A 6 1.71 -29.03 13.66
N ALA A 7 2.16 -27.85 13.26
CA ALA A 7 1.90 -27.29 11.93
C ALA A 7 2.63 -28.08 10.83
N ILE A 8 3.91 -28.41 11.03
CA ILE A 8 4.70 -29.23 10.09
C ILE A 8 4.07 -30.62 9.92
N ALA A 9 3.65 -31.25 11.03
CA ALA A 9 2.99 -32.55 10.99
C ALA A 9 1.69 -32.51 10.19
N LYS A 10 0.88 -31.46 10.35
CA LYS A 10 -0.36 -31.27 9.57
C LYS A 10 -0.07 -31.07 8.09
N ILE A 11 0.92 -30.25 7.72
CA ILE A 11 1.29 -30.03 6.31
C ILE A 11 1.75 -31.32 5.64
N LYS A 12 2.49 -32.17 6.37
CA LYS A 12 2.91 -33.50 5.91
C LYS A 12 1.78 -34.51 5.76
N GLN A 13 0.59 -34.25 6.31
CA GLN A 13 -0.59 -35.10 6.13
C GLN A 13 -1.50 -34.63 4.99
N LEU A 14 -1.27 -33.43 4.43
CA LEU A 14 -2.07 -32.91 3.33
C LEU A 14 -1.75 -33.62 2.00
N PRO A 15 -2.71 -33.70 1.07
CA PRO A 15 -2.48 -34.08 -0.33
C PRO A 15 -1.48 -33.15 -1.03
N LEU A 16 -0.86 -33.63 -2.10
CA LEU A 16 0.21 -32.91 -2.80
C LEU A 16 -0.21 -31.53 -3.31
N GLU A 17 -1.44 -31.40 -3.82
CA GLU A 17 -2.00 -30.14 -4.32
C GLU A 17 -2.05 -29.07 -3.22
N GLN A 18 -2.54 -29.43 -2.05
CA GLN A 18 -2.64 -28.52 -0.90
C GLN A 18 -1.26 -28.16 -0.34
N ARG A 19 -0.27 -29.05 -0.43
CA ARG A 19 1.12 -28.71 -0.07
C ARG A 19 1.70 -27.67 -1.02
N ASN A 20 1.43 -27.78 -2.32
CA ASN A 20 1.90 -26.80 -3.30
C ASN A 20 1.29 -25.43 -3.07
N GLU A 21 0.01 -25.35 -2.67
CA GLU A 21 -0.62 -24.09 -2.27
C GLU A 21 0.01 -23.49 -1.01
N VAL A 22 0.31 -24.32 -0.01
CA VAL A 22 1.01 -23.88 1.20
C VAL A 22 2.40 -23.35 0.87
N ILE A 23 3.14 -24.02 -0.02
CA ILE A 23 4.46 -23.56 -0.50
C ILE A 23 4.31 -22.20 -1.20
N LYS A 24 3.38 -22.08 -2.14
CA LYS A 24 3.11 -20.83 -2.86
C LYS A 24 2.74 -19.67 -1.91
N PHE A 25 2.00 -19.97 -0.85
CA PHE A 25 1.65 -19.00 0.16
C PHE A 25 2.86 -18.58 1.02
N ILE A 26 3.73 -19.53 1.38
CA ILE A 26 4.98 -19.22 2.09
C ILE A 26 5.88 -18.32 1.23
N GLU A 27 6.05 -18.64 -0.05
CA GLU A 27 6.80 -17.81 -1.00
C GLU A 27 6.23 -16.39 -1.10
N PHE A 28 4.90 -16.25 -1.13
CA PHE A 28 4.24 -14.95 -1.09
C PHE A 28 4.53 -14.18 0.21
N LEU A 29 4.52 -14.85 1.36
CA LEU A 29 4.84 -14.22 2.64
C LEU A 29 6.30 -13.77 2.71
N GLU A 30 7.23 -14.57 2.20
CA GLU A 30 8.65 -14.21 2.10
C GLU A 30 8.85 -13.00 1.17
N PHE A 31 8.18 -13.00 0.02
CA PHE A 31 8.18 -11.86 -0.89
C PHE A 31 7.61 -10.59 -0.23
N LYS A 32 6.50 -10.71 0.51
CA LYS A 32 5.91 -9.59 1.25
C LYS A 32 6.85 -9.10 2.34
N ALA A 33 7.48 -10.00 3.11
CA ALA A 33 8.45 -9.66 4.15
C ALA A 33 9.65 -8.87 3.57
N GLY A 34 10.21 -9.31 2.44
CA GLY A 34 11.29 -8.57 1.75
C GLY A 34 10.86 -7.21 1.20
N ASN A 35 9.60 -7.03 0.82
CA ASN A 35 9.05 -5.74 0.38
C ASN A 35 8.62 -4.81 1.52
N ILE A 36 8.38 -5.34 2.74
CA ILE A 36 8.01 -4.50 3.91
C ILE A 36 9.16 -3.54 4.26
N ASP A 37 10.42 -3.95 4.08
CA ASP A 37 11.58 -3.07 4.27
C ASP A 37 11.61 -1.92 3.25
N ILE A 38 11.19 -2.17 2.01
CA ILE A 38 11.10 -1.16 0.94
C ILE A 38 9.96 -0.16 1.22
N ILE A 39 8.80 -0.66 1.66
CA ILE A 39 7.62 0.16 2.02
C ILE A 39 7.89 0.98 3.30
N SER A 40 8.62 0.42 4.27
CA SER A 40 9.05 1.10 5.50
C SER A 40 10.00 2.27 5.20
N GLN A 41 10.94 2.09 4.27
CA GLN A 41 11.92 3.13 3.91
C GLN A 41 11.31 4.30 3.12
N GLN A 42 10.21 4.11 2.40
CA GLN A 42 9.54 5.19 1.66
C GLN A 42 8.86 6.23 2.57
N THR A 43 8.74 5.97 3.88
CA THR A 43 8.20 6.93 4.85
C THR A 43 9.25 7.87 5.46
N LYS A 44 10.54 7.66 5.18
CA LYS A 44 11.64 8.53 5.64
C LYS A 44 12.22 9.44 4.57
N ALA A 45 11.56 9.60 3.42
CA ALA A 45 11.80 10.79 2.62
C ALA A 45 11.25 11.98 3.43
N THR A 46 12.14 12.85 3.91
CA THR A 46 11.76 14.12 4.55
C THR A 46 10.94 14.92 3.55
N LYS A 47 9.63 14.76 3.60
CA LYS A 47 8.71 15.41 2.67
C LYS A 47 8.79 16.92 2.93
N ASN A 48 9.49 17.63 2.06
CA ASN A 48 9.59 19.08 2.11
C ASN A 48 8.28 19.66 1.56
N TYR A 49 7.49 20.26 2.44
CA TYR A 49 6.23 20.91 2.08
C TYR A 49 6.41 22.43 2.21
N PRO A 50 6.96 23.13 1.19
CA PRO A 50 7.37 24.54 1.29
C PRO A 50 6.19 25.49 1.54
N LEU A 51 4.98 25.07 1.22
CA LEU A 51 3.75 25.83 1.43
C LEU A 51 3.09 25.56 2.80
N ARG A 52 3.59 24.58 3.56
CA ARG A 52 3.00 24.22 4.86
C ARG A 52 3.17 25.37 5.86
N GLY A 53 2.09 25.77 6.51
CA GLY A 53 2.09 26.86 7.50
C GLY A 53 2.00 28.26 6.90
N LYS A 54 1.93 28.40 5.56
CA LYS A 54 1.54 29.67 4.94
C LYS A 54 0.02 29.84 5.00
N PRO A 55 -0.49 31.04 5.28
CA PRO A 55 -1.92 31.30 5.27
C PRO A 55 -2.47 31.12 3.84
N ILE A 56 -3.61 30.44 3.75
CA ILE A 56 -4.36 30.27 2.50
C ILE A 56 -5.47 31.31 2.52
N THR A 57 -5.49 32.21 1.54
CA THR A 57 -6.58 33.16 1.34
C THR A 57 -7.51 32.59 0.28
N ILE A 58 -8.77 32.38 0.63
CA ILE A 58 -9.81 31.99 -0.31
C ILE A 58 -10.36 33.29 -0.93
N ALA A 59 -10.42 33.33 -2.26
CA ALA A 59 -10.98 34.47 -2.97
C ALA A 59 -12.52 34.49 -2.79
N SER A 60 -13.13 35.68 -2.82
CA SER A 60 -14.57 35.85 -2.55
C SER A 60 -15.47 35.20 -3.61
N ASP A 61 -14.93 35.02 -4.81
CA ASP A 61 -15.51 34.44 -6.01
C ASP A 61 -15.23 32.94 -6.16
N PHE A 62 -14.66 32.28 -5.14
CA PHE A 62 -14.28 30.87 -5.22
C PHE A 62 -15.44 29.93 -5.55
N ASP A 63 -16.66 30.26 -5.11
CA ASP A 63 -17.87 29.46 -5.37
C ASP A 63 -18.55 29.82 -6.70
N GLU A 64 -18.05 30.82 -7.43
CA GLU A 64 -18.62 31.21 -8.72
C GLU A 64 -18.25 30.18 -9.81
N PRO A 65 -19.20 29.83 -10.71
CA PRO A 65 -18.90 28.91 -11.79
C PRO A 65 -17.88 29.55 -12.75
N MET A 66 -16.74 28.88 -12.95
CA MET A 66 -15.71 29.27 -13.91
C MET A 66 -15.74 28.36 -15.16
N PRO A 67 -16.70 28.56 -16.09
CA PRO A 67 -16.83 27.72 -17.29
C PRO A 67 -15.57 27.71 -18.15
N GLU A 68 -14.85 28.83 -18.20
CA GLU A 68 -13.60 28.99 -18.96
C GLU A 68 -12.51 27.99 -18.53
N LEU A 69 -12.42 27.66 -17.23
CA LEU A 69 -11.47 26.65 -16.74
C LEU A 69 -11.87 25.23 -17.14
N TRP A 70 -13.17 24.95 -17.19
CA TRP A 70 -13.70 23.65 -17.60
C TRP A 70 -13.59 23.44 -19.11
N GLU A 71 -13.79 24.51 -19.89
CA GLU A 71 -13.61 24.52 -21.35
C GLU A 71 -12.14 24.27 -21.72
N ALA A 72 -11.19 24.91 -21.03
CA ALA A 72 -9.76 24.73 -21.26
C ALA A 72 -9.23 23.32 -20.90
N LEU A 73 -9.95 22.56 -20.06
CA LEU A 73 -9.65 21.16 -19.75
C LEU A 73 -10.23 20.16 -20.76
N ALA A 74 -11.21 20.61 -21.56
CA ALA A 74 -11.90 19.77 -22.54
C ALA A 74 -11.24 19.79 -23.93
N GLU A 75 -10.25 20.67 -24.14
CA GLU A 75 -9.43 20.79 -25.36
C GLU A 75 -8.10 20.03 -25.25
#